data_AF-H0T2V8-F1
#
_entry.id   AF-H0T2V8-F1
#
_cell.length_a   1.000
_cell.length_b   1.000
_cell.length_c   1.000
_cell.angle_alpha   90.00
_cell.angle_beta   90.00
_cell.angle_gamma   90.00
#
_symmetry.space_group_name_H-M   'P 1'
#
loop_
_entity.id
_entity.type
_entity.pdbx_description
1 polymer ?
#
loop_
_entity_poly.entity_id
_entity_poly.type
_entity_poly.pdbx_seq_one_letter_code
_entity_poly.pdbx_strand_id
1 'polypeptide(L)'
;MIGRIFDGLGLRRRTPSIPAAAWRRLFPLIAPLYPEANVAMGLRMTQDMAFDARPAIRDFGWAARDFRPRFDQSMKTTVFRPLRMTRSSR
;
A
#
# COMPACT_ATOMS: atom_id res chain seq x y z
N MET A 1 -0.80 3.20 -11.04
CA MET A 1 -0.12 1.92 -10.73
C MET A 1 -0.74 1.16 -9.56
N ILE A 2 -1.07 1.83 -8.45
CA ILE A 2 -1.68 1.21 -7.24
C ILE A 2 -2.96 0.40 -7.50
N GLY A 3 -3.76 0.77 -8.51
CA GLY A 3 -4.97 0.02 -8.88
C GLY A 3 -4.74 -1.45 -9.22
N ARG A 4 -3.57 -1.81 -9.76
CA ARG A 4 -3.21 -3.21 -10.09
C ARG A 4 -3.03 -4.08 -8.84
N ILE A 5 -2.72 -3.47 -7.69
CA ILE A 5 -2.65 -4.18 -6.41
C ILE A 5 -4.07 -4.55 -5.96
N PHE A 6 -5.01 -3.61 -6.03
CA PHE A 6 -6.43 -3.88 -5.73
C PHE A 6 -7.01 -4.94 -6.66
N ASP A 7 -6.66 -4.89 -7.96
CA ASP A 7 -7.06 -5.91 -8.94
C ASP A 7 -6.54 -7.30 -8.57
N GLY A 8 -5.26 -7.42 -8.23
CA GLY A 8 -4.66 -8.69 -7.84
C GLY A 8 -5.22 -9.25 -6.53
N LEU A 9 -5.71 -8.39 -5.64
CA LEU A 9 -6.37 -8.78 -4.39
C LEU A 9 -7.88 -9.07 -4.55
N GLY A 10 -8.47 -8.75 -5.73
CA GLY A 10 -9.91 -8.85 -5.96
C GLY A 10 -10.73 -7.82 -5.18
N LEU A 11 -10.12 -6.71 -4.77
CA LEU A 11 -10.76 -5.65 -3.99
C LEU A 11 -11.25 -4.51 -4.90
N ARG A 12 -12.34 -3.86 -4.49
CA ARG A 12 -12.85 -2.69 -5.21
C ARG A 12 -11.86 -1.54 -5.12
N ARG A 13 -11.46 -0.98 -6.28
CA ARG A 13 -10.55 0.18 -6.35
C ARG A 13 -11.18 1.39 -5.68
N ARG A 14 -10.68 1.78 -4.52
CA ARG A 14 -11.00 3.05 -3.86
C ARG A 14 -9.70 3.71 -3.43
N THR A 15 -9.32 4.77 -4.13
CA THR A 15 -8.08 5.52 -3.85
C THR A 15 -8.39 7.02 -3.81
N PRO A 16 -8.93 7.54 -2.70
CA PRO A 16 -9.15 8.97 -2.55
C PRO A 16 -7.81 9.71 -2.52
N SER A 17 -7.75 10.87 -3.17
CA SER A 17 -6.58 11.75 -3.10
C SER A 17 -6.60 12.51 -1.77
N ILE A 18 -5.58 12.29 -0.94
CA ILE A 18 -5.46 12.91 0.39
C ILE A 18 -4.30 13.92 0.34
N PRO A 19 -4.51 15.19 0.73
CA PRO A 19 -3.46 16.20 0.73
C PRO A 19 -2.40 15.93 1.81
N ALA A 20 -1.17 16.38 1.56
CA ALA A 20 -0.03 16.19 2.46
C ALA A 20 -0.27 16.66 3.91
N ALA A 21 -1.02 17.76 4.08
CA ALA A 21 -1.38 18.28 5.40
C ALA A 21 -2.27 17.31 6.19
N ALA A 22 -3.17 16.59 5.50
CA ALA A 22 -4.01 15.58 6.14
C ALA A 22 -3.18 14.37 6.57
N TRP A 23 -2.21 13.92 5.77
CA TRP A 23 -1.28 12.86 6.17
C TRP A 23 -0.50 13.20 7.43
N ARG A 24 0.06 14.41 7.51
CA ARG A 24 0.81 14.88 8.69
C ARG A 24 -0.01 14.84 9.98
N ARG A 25 -1.33 15.05 9.90
CA ARG A 25 -2.24 15.01 11.05
C ARG A 25 -2.76 13.60 11.36
N LEU A 26 -2.93 12.76 10.34
CA LEU A 26 -3.52 11.42 10.49
C LEU A 26 -2.53 10.42 11.08
N PHE A 27 -1.27 10.42 10.64
CA PHE A 27 -0.26 9.45 11.08
C PHE A 27 -0.02 9.42 12.60
N PRO A 28 0.08 10.57 13.31
CA PRO A 28 0.17 10.56 14.77
C PRO A 28 -1.04 9.91 15.47
N LEU A 29 -2.24 10.02 14.88
CA LEU A 29 -3.46 9.43 15.43
C LEU A 29 -3.54 7.92 15.21
N ILE A 30 -2.98 7.42 14.10
CA ILE A 30 -2.97 5.98 13.78
C ILE A 30 -1.72 5.25 14.26
N ALA A 31 -0.71 5.96 14.78
CA ALA A 31 0.53 5.38 15.28
C ALA A 31 0.32 4.26 16.32
N PRO A 32 -0.66 4.32 17.25
CA PRO A 32 -0.93 3.19 18.16
C PRO A 32 -1.42 1.92 17.47
N LEU A 33 -2.04 2.04 16.29
CA LEU A 33 -2.55 0.92 15.51
C LEU A 33 -1.52 0.40 14.50
N TYR A 34 -0.66 1.29 14.00
CA TYR A 34 0.33 0.99 12.98
C TYR A 34 1.67 1.66 13.34
N PRO A 35 2.42 1.10 14.31
CA PRO A 35 3.64 1.72 14.84
C PRO A 35 4.74 1.86 13.78
N GLU A 36 4.77 0.97 12.78
CA GLU A 36 5.73 0.99 11.67
C GLU A 36 5.39 2.02 10.58
N ALA A 37 4.17 2.57 10.60
CA ALA A 37 3.70 3.48 9.57
C ALA A 37 4.00 4.93 9.95
N ASN A 38 4.83 5.61 9.16
CA ASN A 38 5.29 6.97 9.48
C ASN A 38 4.86 8.02 8.45
N VAL A 39 4.86 9.29 8.88
CA VAL A 39 4.48 10.44 8.04
C VAL A 39 5.37 10.55 6.79
N ALA A 40 6.67 10.28 6.93
CA ALA A 40 7.62 10.38 5.83
C ALA A 40 7.33 9.36 4.71
N MET A 41 6.85 8.18 5.07
CA MET A 41 6.39 7.14 4.15
C MET A 41 5.15 7.61 3.38
N GLY A 42 4.14 8.13 4.08
CA GLY A 42 2.94 8.66 3.44
C GLY A 42 3.23 9.81 2.48
N LEU A 43 4.12 10.73 2.86
CA LEU A 43 4.54 11.83 2.00
C LEU A 43 5.32 11.34 0.77
N ARG A 44 6.23 10.36 0.94
CA ARG A 44 6.93 9.72 -0.20
C ARG A 44 5.97 9.03 -1.16
N MET A 45 4.89 8.44 -0.66
CA MET A 45 3.87 7.80 -1.50
C MET A 45 3.02 8.80 -2.31
N THR A 46 2.94 10.07 -1.89
CA THR A 46 2.23 11.12 -2.65
C THR A 46 3.06 11.72 -3.77
N GLN A 47 4.37 11.51 -3.76
CA GLN A 47 5.26 12.02 -4.79
C GLN A 47 5.22 11.13 -6.03
N ASP A 48 4.94 11.72 -7.19
CA ASP A 48 5.07 11.00 -8.45
C ASP A 48 6.55 10.86 -8.82
N MET A 49 6.98 9.62 -9.02
CA MET A 49 8.36 9.26 -9.38
C MET A 49 8.39 8.59 -10.76
N ALA A 50 7.56 9.08 -11.68
CA ALA A 50 7.61 8.68 -13.08
C ALA A 50 8.88 9.24 -13.73
N PHE A 51 9.86 8.37 -13.98
CA PHE A 51 11.08 8.71 -14.71
C PHE A 51 10.96 8.28 -16.19
N ASP A 52 11.60 9.04 -17.08
CA ASP A 52 11.71 8.68 -18.48
C ASP A 52 12.72 7.53 -18.66
N ALA A 53 12.24 6.37 -19.10
CA ALA A 53 13.06 5.18 -19.29
C ALA A 53 13.83 5.17 -20.64
N ARG A 54 13.58 6.12 -21.56
CA ARG A 54 14.18 6.13 -22.91
C ARG A 54 15.71 6.09 -22.91
N PRO A 55 16.45 6.86 -22.07
CA PRO A 55 17.91 6.81 -22.06
C PRO A 55 18.42 5.43 -21.66
N ALA A 56 17.80 4.81 -20.66
CA ALA A 56 18.23 3.50 -20.17
C ALA A 56 17.88 2.36 -21.14
N ILE A 57 16.79 2.47 -21.90
CA ILE A 57 16.49 1.54 -23.01
C ILE A 57 17.57 1.65 -24.10
N ARG A 58 17.93 2.87 -24.51
CA ARG A 58 18.91 3.12 -25.58
C ARG A 58 20.32 2.69 -25.19
N ASP A 59 20.75 3.04 -23.97
CA ASP A 59 22.16 2.92 -23.57
C ASP A 59 22.47 1.56 -22.93
N PHE A 60 21.50 0.95 -22.25
CA PHE A 60 21.68 -0.33 -21.53
C PHE A 60 20.84 -1.48 -22.11
N GLY A 61 20.05 -1.24 -23.17
CA GLY A 61 19.10 -2.24 -23.67
C GLY A 61 18.04 -2.62 -22.63
N TRP A 62 17.75 -1.71 -21.69
CA TRP A 62 16.94 -2.03 -20.53
C TRP A 62 15.49 -2.36 -20.92
N ALA A 63 15.02 -3.55 -20.56
CA ALA A 63 13.63 -3.97 -20.72
C ALA A 63 13.05 -4.40 -19.37
N ALA A 64 12.39 -3.46 -18.68
CA ALA A 64 11.70 -3.77 -17.43
C ALA A 64 10.52 -4.72 -17.67
N ARG A 65 10.39 -5.75 -16.83
CA ARG A 65 9.24 -6.65 -16.90
C ARG A 65 7.95 -5.94 -16.50
N ASP A 66 6.83 -6.37 -17.07
CA ASP A 66 5.51 -5.92 -16.64
C ASP A 66 5.24 -6.25 -15.17
N PHE A 67 4.65 -5.30 -14.46
CA PHE A 67 4.14 -5.51 -13.11
C PHE A 67 2.84 -6.32 -13.13
N ARG A 68 2.95 -7.64 -12.95
CA ARG A 68 1.84 -8.60 -12.86
C ARG A 68 1.90 -9.36 -11.51
N PRO A 69 1.45 -8.75 -10.40
CA PRO A 69 1.51 -9.38 -9.09
C PRO A 69 0.56 -10.58 -9.00
N ARG A 70 1.04 -11.69 -8.42
CA ARG A 70 0.21 -12.85 -8.05
C ARG A 70 0.16 -12.91 -6.53
N PHE A 71 -1.01 -12.67 -5.94
CA PHE A 71 -1.20 -12.79 -4.51
C PHE A 71 -1.71 -14.20 -4.20
N ASP A 72 -0.94 -14.98 -3.45
CA ASP A 72 -1.41 -16.28 -2.96
C ASP A 72 -2.55 -16.08 -1.95
N GLN A 73 -3.62 -16.86 -2.08
CA GLN A 73 -4.84 -16.68 -1.30
C GLN A 73 -4.69 -17.07 0.18
N SER A 74 -3.57 -17.69 0.56
CA SER A 74 -3.23 -18.03 1.95
C SER A 74 -3.16 -16.82 2.90
N MET A 75 -2.97 -15.59 2.38
CA MET A 75 -2.97 -14.36 3.17
C MET A 75 -4.36 -13.78 3.54
N LYS A 76 -5.46 -14.30 2.98
CA LYS A 76 -6.82 -13.77 3.27
C LYS A 76 -7.27 -13.98 4.73
N THR A 77 -6.69 -14.96 5.45
CA THR A 77 -7.20 -15.39 6.76
C THR A 77 -6.70 -14.55 7.94
N THR A 78 -5.61 -13.80 7.81
CA THR A 78 -4.99 -13.12 8.98
C THR A 78 -5.53 -11.70 9.22
N VAL A 79 -6.01 -11.00 8.18
CA VAL A 79 -6.32 -9.56 8.26
C VAL A 79 -7.69 -9.28 8.90
N PHE A 80 -8.58 -10.26 9.00
CA PHE A 80 -9.96 -10.08 9.47
C PHE A 80 -10.38 -11.12 10.53
N ARG A 81 -9.51 -11.37 11.53
CA ARG A 81 -9.95 -12.07 12.73
C ARG A 81 -10.44 -11.04 13.76
N PRO A 82 -11.76 -10.81 13.92
CA PRO A 82 -12.23 -10.09 15.10
C PRO A 82 -11.77 -10.88 16.33
N LEU A 83 -11.07 -10.19 17.25
CA LEU A 83 -10.78 -10.70 18.58
C LEU A 83 -12.12 -11.10 19.21
N ARG A 84 -12.44 -12.40 19.23
CA ARG A 84 -13.48 -12.91 20.12
C ARG A 84 -12.95 -12.71 21.53
N MET A 85 -13.38 -11.64 22.20
CA MET A 85 -13.34 -11.56 23.65
C MET A 85 -14.20 -12.70 24.19
N THR A 86 -13.57 -13.82 24.52
CA THR A 86 -14.19 -14.84 25.34
C THR A 86 -14.30 -14.26 26.75
N ARG A 87 -15.48 -13.76 27.09
CA ARG A 87 -15.88 -13.48 28.46
C ARG A 87 -15.91 -14.82 29.21
N SER A 88 -14.81 -15.20 29.83
CA SER A 88 -14.78 -16.35 30.73
C SER A 88 -15.35 -15.91 32.06
N SER A 89 -16.64 -16.18 32.26
CA SER A 89 -17.26 -16.20 33.57
C SER A 89 -16.94 -17.54 34.23
N ARG A 90 -16.19 -17.50 35.33
CA ARG A 90 -16.31 -18.29 36.57
C ARG A 90 -14.95 -18.39 37.24
#